data_AF-A0A6S6VAW5-F1
#
_entry.id   AF-A0A6S6VAW5-F1
#
_cell.length_a   1.000
_cell.length_b   1.000
_cell.length_c   1.000
_cell.angle_alpha   90.00
_cell.angle_beta   90.00
_cell.angle_gamma   90.00
#
_symmetry.space_group_name_H-M   'P 1'
#
loop_
_entity.id
_entity.type
_entity.pdbx_description
1 polymer ?
#
loop_
_entity_poly.entity_id
_entity_poly.type
_entity_poly.pdbx_seq_one_letter_code
_entity_poly.pdbx_strand_id
1 'polypeptide(L)'
;MSDDWFSSMLVPERENHPEEVGAIKDYLRQKTTAPEAAQAITRPVMDAEDPDGDIYRLYGLLRDALLELRDHTEPLLALLQAIEDLPQPDFTAAQPTKRYSLWKGLSCFGHEWYDVSYRSGSWKSDAEKTSGSERYVLQDEHARTAEVEARLFMAGLAGIPIDWGYKVIEEALGKDSLLDFQIPAAAE
;
A
#
# COMPACT_ATOMS: atom_id res chain seq x y z
N MET A 1 9.13 -15.56 10.56
CA MET A 1 9.34 -14.44 9.64
C MET A 1 10.84 -14.22 9.45
N SER A 2 11.34 -14.36 8.20
CA SER A 2 12.72 -14.03 7.87
C SER A 2 12.94 -12.50 7.92
N ASP A 3 14.18 -12.08 8.14
CA ASP A 3 14.57 -10.66 8.14
C ASP A 3 14.97 -10.13 6.75
N ASP A 4 14.92 -10.99 5.74
CA ASP A 4 15.37 -10.66 4.38
C ASP A 4 14.55 -9.54 3.76
N TRP A 5 13.22 -9.55 3.95
CA TRP A 5 12.34 -8.49 3.46
C TRP A 5 12.66 -7.14 4.11
N PHE A 6 12.83 -7.10 5.43
CA PHE A 6 13.19 -5.84 6.10
C PHE A 6 14.57 -5.33 5.67
N SER A 7 15.50 -6.25 5.44
CA SER A 7 16.85 -5.91 4.97
C SER A 7 16.80 -5.35 3.53
N SER A 8 15.96 -5.91 2.66
CA SER A 8 15.80 -5.43 1.29
C SER A 8 15.12 -4.05 1.22
N MET A 9 14.29 -3.71 2.20
CA MET A 9 13.67 -2.37 2.30
C MET A 9 14.64 -1.26 2.71
N LEU A 10 15.82 -1.60 3.25
CA LEU A 10 16.82 -0.64 3.76
C LEU A 10 17.98 -0.38 2.79
N VAL A 11 17.88 -0.86 1.55
CA VAL A 11 18.88 -0.54 0.53
C VAL A 11 18.81 0.94 0.15
N PRO A 12 19.95 1.61 -0.17
CA PRO A 12 19.98 3.05 -0.43
C PRO A 12 19.00 3.53 -1.50
N GLU A 13 18.74 2.70 -2.51
CA GLU A 13 17.87 3.01 -3.66
C GLU A 13 16.39 3.16 -3.27
N ARG A 14 15.97 2.61 -2.13
CA ARG A 14 14.58 2.69 -1.65
C ARG A 14 14.33 3.89 -0.75
N GLU A 15 15.39 4.53 -0.25
CA GLU A 15 15.34 5.74 0.59
C GLU A 15 14.48 5.61 1.87
N ASN A 16 14.01 4.41 2.21
CA ASN A 16 13.15 4.16 3.38
C ASN A 16 13.86 4.49 4.69
N HIS A 17 13.11 5.05 5.64
CA HIS A 17 13.65 5.31 6.96
C HIS A 17 13.81 4.01 7.76
N PRO A 18 15.00 3.76 8.34
CA PRO A 18 15.24 2.60 9.20
C PRO A 18 14.26 2.48 10.37
N GLU A 19 13.79 3.63 10.88
CA GLU A 19 12.82 3.70 11.97
C GLU A 19 11.46 3.12 11.58
N GLU A 20 10.99 3.38 10.35
CA GLU A 20 9.69 2.90 9.87
C GLU A 20 9.73 1.39 9.61
N VAL A 21 10.77 0.93 8.90
CA VAL A 21 10.98 -0.49 8.62
C VAL A 21 11.14 -1.26 9.94
N GLY A 22 11.88 -0.69 10.89
CA GLY A 22 12.05 -1.23 12.24
C GLY A 22 10.74 -1.34 13.02
N ALA A 23 9.89 -0.32 12.94
CA ALA A 23 8.60 -0.31 13.63
C ALA A 23 7.61 -1.33 13.04
N ILE A 24 7.54 -1.48 11.71
CA ILE A 24 6.75 -2.56 11.07
C ILE A 24 7.27 -3.92 11.55
N LYS A 25 8.59 -4.12 11.55
CA LYS A 25 9.22 -5.37 11.98
C LYS A 25 8.89 -5.72 13.41
N ASP A 26 9.01 -4.77 14.33
CA ASP A 26 8.76 -5.00 15.75
C ASP A 26 7.27 -5.25 16.03
N TYR A 27 6.39 -4.57 15.31
CA TYR A 27 4.95 -4.82 15.36
C TYR A 27 4.57 -6.22 14.86
N LEU A 28 5.06 -6.62 13.68
CA LEU A 28 4.79 -7.96 13.13
C LEU A 28 5.39 -9.09 13.99
N ARG A 29 6.39 -8.78 14.81
CA ARG A 29 6.95 -9.67 15.84
C ARG A 29 6.27 -9.56 17.20
N GLN A 30 5.16 -8.82 17.30
CA GLN A 30 4.37 -8.63 18.51
C GLN A 30 5.18 -8.03 19.68
N LYS A 31 6.20 -7.24 19.37
CA LYS A 31 6.98 -6.52 20.39
C LYS A 31 6.37 -5.17 20.75
N THR A 32 5.55 -4.62 19.85
CA THR A 32 4.81 -3.39 20.02
C THR A 32 3.34 -3.64 19.68
N THR A 33 2.47 -2.76 20.15
CA THR A 33 1.06 -2.72 19.78
C THR A 33 0.85 -1.92 18.50
N ALA A 34 -0.31 -2.07 17.84
CA ALA A 34 -0.62 -1.31 16.63
C ALA A 34 -0.55 0.22 16.84
N PRO A 35 -1.08 0.79 17.95
CA PRO A 35 -0.94 2.23 18.22
C PRO A 35 0.51 2.69 18.42
N GLU A 36 1.33 1.92 19.14
CA GLU A 36 2.75 2.24 19.34
C GLU A 36 3.53 2.20 18.02
N ALA A 37 3.24 1.18 17.20
CA ALA A 37 3.82 1.04 15.88
C ALA A 37 3.40 2.17 14.94
N ALA A 38 2.11 2.54 14.94
CA ALA A 38 1.59 3.66 14.14
C ALA A 38 2.29 4.98 14.49
N GLN A 39 2.49 5.27 15.78
CA GLN A 39 3.23 6.44 16.23
C GLN A 39 4.70 6.40 15.77
N ALA A 40 5.36 5.25 15.88
CA ALA A 40 6.75 5.11 15.49
C ALA A 40 6.95 5.23 13.97
N ILE A 41 6.05 4.66 13.18
CA ILE A 41 6.09 4.68 11.70
C ILE A 41 5.80 6.07 11.15
N THR A 42 4.87 6.82 11.75
CA THR A 42 4.51 8.15 11.25
C THR A 42 5.49 9.24 11.69
N ARG A 43 6.33 8.96 12.70
CA ARG A 43 7.23 9.95 13.28
C ARG A 43 8.21 10.58 12.28
N PRO A 44 8.89 9.83 11.38
CA PRO A 44 9.80 10.46 10.42
C PRO A 44 9.10 11.45 9.49
N VAL A 45 7.86 11.15 9.07
CA VAL A 45 7.03 12.08 8.28
C VAL A 45 6.66 13.32 9.09
N MET A 46 6.39 13.16 10.39
CA MET A 46 6.06 14.27 11.29
C MET A 46 7.25 15.19 11.59
N ASP A 47 8.46 14.63 11.62
CA ASP A 47 9.70 15.35 11.91
C ASP A 47 10.36 15.90 10.62
N ALA A 48 9.79 15.62 9.45
CA ALA A 48 10.29 16.04 8.14
C ALA A 48 10.12 17.55 7.87
N GLU A 49 11.00 18.10 7.04
CA GLU A 49 10.87 19.48 6.54
C GLU A 49 9.68 19.62 5.57
N ASP A 50 9.40 18.58 4.77
CA ASP A 50 8.25 18.49 3.86
C ASP A 50 7.47 17.18 4.08
N PRO A 51 6.57 17.13 5.09
CA PRO A 51 5.76 15.95 5.38
C PRO A 51 4.91 15.47 4.18
N ASP A 52 4.55 16.36 3.28
CA ASP A 52 3.70 16.03 2.13
C ASP A 52 4.46 15.36 1.00
N GLY A 53 5.75 15.66 0.85
CA GLY A 53 6.64 14.91 -0.03
C GLY A 53 7.00 13.55 0.58
N ASP A 54 7.35 13.55 1.86
CA ASP A 54 7.90 12.37 2.53
C ASP A 54 6.85 11.30 2.85
N ILE A 55 5.56 11.65 2.89
CA ILE A 55 4.50 10.66 3.13
C ILE A 55 4.37 9.63 2.01
N TYR A 56 4.63 9.99 0.75
CA TYR A 56 4.50 9.05 -0.37
C TYR A 56 5.50 7.90 -0.28
N ARG A 57 6.69 8.17 0.30
CA ARG A 57 7.68 7.14 0.57
C ARG A 57 7.17 6.16 1.63
N LEU A 58 6.57 6.65 2.72
CA LEU A 58 5.94 5.80 3.73
C LEU A 58 4.78 4.98 3.12
N TYR A 59 3.96 5.59 2.27
CA TYR A 59 2.89 4.87 1.56
C TYR A 59 3.43 3.75 0.67
N GLY A 60 4.50 4.01 -0.08
CA GLY A 60 5.20 2.98 -0.84
C GLY A 60 5.67 1.81 0.03
N LEU A 61 6.26 2.08 1.20
CA LEU A 61 6.68 1.05 2.15
C LEU A 61 5.49 0.22 2.68
N LEU A 62 4.38 0.88 3.04
CA LEU A 62 3.19 0.20 3.55
C LEU A 62 2.50 -0.65 2.47
N ARG A 63 2.43 -0.15 1.23
CA ARG A 63 1.95 -0.92 0.08
C ARG A 63 2.81 -2.14 -0.16
N ASP A 64 4.13 -1.98 -0.24
CA ASP A 64 5.05 -3.09 -0.47
C ASP A 64 4.93 -4.14 0.65
N ALA A 65 4.77 -3.70 1.91
CA ALA A 65 4.51 -4.61 3.02
C ALA A 65 3.21 -5.41 2.82
N LEU A 66 2.12 -4.76 2.42
CA LEU A 66 0.84 -5.44 2.17
C LEU A 66 0.92 -6.45 1.03
N LEU A 67 1.64 -6.14 -0.05
CA LEU A 67 1.73 -7.01 -1.22
C LEU A 67 2.70 -8.18 -1.00
N GLU A 68 3.84 -7.93 -0.35
CA GLU A 68 4.93 -8.92 -0.22
C GLU A 68 4.85 -9.76 1.06
N LEU A 69 4.33 -9.22 2.17
CA LEU A 69 4.21 -9.95 3.45
C LEU A 69 2.83 -10.61 3.61
N ARG A 70 2.53 -11.56 2.73
CA ARG A 70 1.18 -12.15 2.58
C ARG A 70 0.58 -12.75 3.85
N ASP A 71 1.41 -13.43 4.64
CA ASP A 71 1.02 -14.04 5.93
C ASP A 71 0.68 -13.01 7.02
N HIS A 72 0.93 -11.72 6.75
CA HIS A 72 0.77 -10.62 7.70
C HIS A 72 -0.27 -9.59 7.26
N THR A 73 -1.13 -9.92 6.29
CA THR A 73 -2.18 -9.03 5.79
C THR A 73 -3.03 -8.44 6.92
N GLU A 74 -3.62 -9.29 7.78
CA GLU A 74 -4.50 -8.82 8.87
C GLU A 74 -3.80 -7.93 9.90
N PRO A 75 -2.60 -8.29 10.41
CA PRO A 75 -1.81 -7.36 11.22
C PRO A 75 -1.56 -6.01 10.52
N LEU A 76 -1.23 -6.00 9.24
CA LEU A 76 -0.94 -4.79 8.47
C LEU A 76 -2.19 -3.92 8.28
N LEU A 77 -3.36 -4.51 8.06
CA LEU A 77 -4.63 -3.77 8.04
C LEU A 77 -4.91 -3.11 9.40
N ALA A 78 -4.68 -3.84 10.50
CA ALA A 78 -4.82 -3.28 11.85
C ALA A 78 -3.81 -2.15 12.13
N LEU A 79 -2.61 -2.22 11.55
CA LEU A 79 -1.63 -1.14 11.61
C LEU A 79 -2.08 0.10 10.84
N LEU A 80 -2.63 -0.07 9.64
CA LEU A 80 -3.19 1.04 8.85
C LEU A 80 -4.36 1.70 9.57
N GLN A 81 -5.27 0.92 10.16
CA GLN A 81 -6.33 1.46 11.02
C GLN A 81 -5.76 2.28 12.18
N ALA A 82 -4.72 1.76 12.86
CA ALA A 82 -4.09 2.47 13.95
C ALA A 82 -3.42 3.78 13.51
N ILE A 83 -2.90 3.85 12.27
CA ILE A 83 -2.42 5.10 11.67
C ILE A 83 -3.59 6.05 11.43
N GLU A 84 -4.70 5.60 10.83
CA GLU A 84 -5.87 6.44 10.58
C GLU A 84 -6.48 7.04 11.86
N ASP A 85 -6.40 6.29 12.96
CA ASP A 85 -6.89 6.67 14.28
C ASP A 85 -5.96 7.66 15.00
N LEU A 86 -4.78 7.95 14.47
CA LEU A 86 -3.87 8.93 15.06
C LEU A 86 -4.50 10.34 15.06
N PRO A 87 -4.19 11.17 16.07
CA PRO A 87 -4.56 12.58 16.06
C PRO A 87 -4.04 13.26 14.79
N GLN A 88 -4.90 14.07 14.16
CA GLN A 88 -4.50 14.78 12.95
C GLN A 88 -3.37 15.76 13.27
N PRO A 89 -2.30 15.77 12.45
CA PRO A 89 -1.21 16.68 12.67
C PRO A 89 -1.63 18.12 12.38
N ASP A 90 -1.24 19.03 13.27
CA ASP A 90 -1.50 20.45 13.11
C ASP A 90 -0.33 21.12 12.37
N PHE A 91 -0.46 21.21 11.05
CA PHE A 91 0.49 21.94 10.21
C PHE A 91 0.10 23.40 9.97
N THR A 92 -0.90 23.95 10.68
CA THR A 92 -1.43 25.30 10.39
C THR A 92 -0.37 26.40 10.48
N ALA A 93 0.64 26.23 11.32
CA ALA A 93 1.77 27.15 11.45
C ALA A 93 2.72 27.11 10.24
N ALA A 94 2.93 25.93 9.63
CA ALA A 94 3.83 25.73 8.49
C ALA A 94 3.11 25.91 7.15
N GLN A 95 1.84 25.52 7.05
CA GLN A 95 1.06 25.44 5.82
C GLN A 95 -0.40 25.88 6.03
N PRO A 96 -0.66 27.20 6.21
CA PRO A 96 -1.96 27.73 6.64
C PRO A 96 -3.12 27.52 5.66
N THR A 97 -2.84 27.12 4.41
CA THR A 97 -3.84 26.89 3.35
C THR A 97 -4.23 25.41 3.19
N LYS A 98 -3.48 24.46 3.76
CA LYS A 98 -3.78 23.04 3.64
C LYS A 98 -4.79 22.59 4.68
N ARG A 99 -5.80 21.85 4.23
CA ARG A 99 -6.94 21.38 5.04
C ARG A 99 -7.33 19.93 4.69
N TYR A 100 -6.37 19.05 4.45
CA TYR A 100 -6.67 17.62 4.35
C TYR A 100 -6.21 16.91 5.62
N SER A 101 -6.95 15.87 5.99
CA SER A 101 -6.61 14.99 7.09
C SER A 101 -5.54 14.01 6.63
N LEU A 102 -4.31 14.19 7.09
CA LEU A 102 -3.18 13.36 6.65
C LEU A 102 -3.45 11.88 6.96
N TRP A 103 -3.86 11.58 8.20
CA TRP A 103 -4.04 10.20 8.64
C TRP A 103 -5.42 9.65 8.36
N LYS A 104 -6.47 10.43 8.57
CA LYS A 104 -7.84 9.91 8.43
C LYS A 104 -8.10 9.61 6.95
N GLY A 105 -8.45 8.36 6.65
CA GLY A 105 -8.59 7.84 5.29
C GLY A 105 -7.28 7.76 4.51
N LEU A 106 -6.12 7.92 5.17
CA LEU A 106 -4.78 8.00 4.58
C LEU A 106 -4.77 8.82 3.29
N SER A 107 -4.91 10.15 3.42
CA SER A 107 -5.10 11.03 2.27
C SER A 107 -4.06 10.76 1.18
N CYS A 108 -4.52 10.55 -0.05
CA CYS A 108 -3.74 10.18 -1.24
C CYS A 108 -3.15 8.76 -1.30
N PHE A 109 -3.32 7.92 -0.27
CA PHE A 109 -2.85 6.53 -0.33
C PHE A 109 -3.51 5.76 -1.47
N GLY A 110 -4.83 5.87 -1.65
CA GLY A 110 -5.51 5.25 -2.80
C GLY A 110 -4.95 5.72 -4.14
N HIS A 111 -4.67 7.02 -4.32
CA HIS A 111 -4.08 7.50 -5.58
C HIS A 111 -2.69 6.90 -5.83
N GLU A 112 -1.86 6.84 -4.78
CA GLU A 112 -0.54 6.19 -4.83
C GLU A 112 -0.66 4.71 -5.20
N TRP A 113 -1.57 4.00 -4.53
CA TRP A 113 -1.90 2.61 -4.80
C TRP A 113 -2.29 2.41 -6.27
N TYR A 114 -3.19 3.25 -6.79
CA TYR A 114 -3.67 3.14 -8.16
C TYR A 114 -2.55 3.42 -9.17
N ASP A 115 -1.79 4.50 -8.96
CA ASP A 115 -0.73 4.93 -9.88
C ASP A 115 0.38 3.89 -9.97
N VAL A 116 0.77 3.26 -8.86
CA VAL A 116 1.87 2.29 -8.85
C VAL A 116 1.41 0.89 -9.24
N SER A 117 0.26 0.43 -8.74
CA SER A 117 -0.21 -0.94 -8.99
C SER A 117 -0.79 -1.11 -10.40
N TYR A 118 -1.43 -0.08 -10.96
CA TYR A 118 -2.07 -0.15 -12.27
C TYR A 118 -1.34 0.66 -13.36
N ARG A 119 -0.33 1.47 -13.00
CA ARG A 119 0.57 2.20 -13.93
C ARG A 119 -0.13 2.78 -15.17
N SER A 120 -1.31 3.37 -15.00
CA SER A 120 -2.13 3.89 -16.10
C SER A 120 -2.30 2.92 -17.30
N GLY A 121 -2.43 1.61 -17.04
CA GLY A 121 -2.63 0.58 -18.07
C GLY A 121 -1.35 0.01 -18.70
N SER A 122 -0.16 0.42 -18.26
CA SER A 122 1.10 -0.18 -18.76
C SER A 122 1.24 -1.66 -18.35
N TRP A 123 0.63 -2.05 -17.22
CA TRP A 123 0.71 -3.42 -16.69
C TRP A 123 0.28 -4.47 -17.73
N LYS A 124 -0.75 -4.17 -18.53
CA LYS A 124 -1.26 -5.10 -19.53
C LYS A 124 -0.29 -5.26 -20.70
N SER A 125 0.34 -4.16 -21.12
CA SER A 125 1.39 -4.20 -22.15
C SER A 125 2.62 -4.97 -21.68
N ASP A 126 2.95 -4.89 -20.40
CA ASP A 126 4.06 -5.64 -19.79
C ASP A 126 3.71 -7.13 -19.67
N ALA A 127 2.47 -7.42 -19.27
CA ALA A 127 1.95 -8.79 -19.20
C ALA A 127 1.95 -9.45 -20.60
N GLU A 128 1.46 -8.79 -21.65
CA GLU A 128 1.43 -9.33 -23.02
C GLU A 128 2.83 -9.65 -23.57
N LYS A 129 3.87 -8.93 -23.15
CA LYS A 129 5.26 -9.15 -23.57
C LYS A 129 5.97 -10.23 -22.74
N THR A 130 5.44 -10.56 -21.57
CA THR A 130 6.05 -11.52 -20.64
C THR A 130 5.52 -12.93 -20.88
N SER A 131 6.42 -13.91 -20.85
CA SER A 131 6.09 -15.33 -21.05
C SER A 131 6.83 -16.22 -20.05
N GLY A 132 6.41 -17.49 -19.94
CA GLY A 132 7.05 -18.46 -19.05
C GLY A 132 6.83 -18.17 -17.56
N SER A 133 7.83 -18.45 -16.73
CA SER A 133 7.75 -18.31 -15.27
C SER A 133 7.47 -16.88 -14.81
N GLU A 134 8.02 -15.89 -15.50
CA GLU A 134 7.82 -14.48 -15.18
C GLU A 134 6.36 -14.05 -15.36
N ARG A 135 5.64 -14.64 -16.31
CA ARG A 135 4.21 -14.36 -16.51
C ARG A 135 3.38 -14.82 -15.32
N TYR A 136 3.69 -15.99 -14.74
CA TYR A 136 3.00 -16.49 -13.56
C TYR A 136 3.23 -15.60 -12.34
N VAL A 137 4.43 -15.03 -12.20
CA VAL A 137 4.73 -14.06 -11.13
C VAL A 137 3.85 -12.81 -11.30
N LEU A 138 3.79 -12.25 -12.51
CA LEU A 138 2.93 -11.08 -12.77
C LEU A 138 1.43 -11.38 -12.56
N GLN A 139 0.97 -12.57 -12.91
CA GLN A 139 -0.43 -12.99 -12.66
C GLN A 139 -0.74 -13.02 -11.16
N ASP A 140 0.15 -13.62 -10.38
CA ASP A 140 0.01 -13.73 -8.93
C ASP A 140 0.10 -12.35 -8.25
N GLU A 141 1.00 -11.46 -8.69
CA GLU A 141 1.07 -10.07 -8.22
C GLU A 141 -0.21 -9.29 -8.52
N HIS A 142 -0.80 -9.49 -9.71
CA HIS A 142 -2.04 -8.81 -10.10
C HIS A 142 -3.24 -9.30 -9.28
N ALA A 143 -3.37 -10.62 -9.08
CA ALA A 143 -4.40 -11.18 -8.21
C ALA A 143 -4.20 -10.72 -6.76
N ARG A 144 -2.96 -10.71 -6.26
CA ARG A 144 -2.63 -10.23 -4.92
C ARG A 144 -2.99 -8.76 -4.71
N THR A 145 -2.79 -7.93 -5.72
CA THR A 145 -3.19 -6.52 -5.68
C THR A 145 -4.70 -6.40 -5.48
N ALA A 146 -5.50 -7.12 -6.29
CA ALA A 146 -6.95 -7.12 -6.17
C ALA A 146 -7.43 -7.64 -4.79
N GLU A 147 -6.82 -8.72 -4.29
CA GLU A 147 -7.11 -9.26 -2.96
C GLU A 147 -6.91 -8.22 -1.85
N VAL A 148 -5.75 -7.55 -1.83
CA VAL A 148 -5.46 -6.54 -0.80
C VAL A 148 -6.38 -5.33 -0.95
N GLU A 149 -6.64 -4.90 -2.18
CA GLU A 149 -7.57 -3.80 -2.46
C GLU A 149 -8.98 -4.09 -1.92
N ALA A 150 -9.50 -5.30 -2.18
CA ALA A 150 -10.78 -5.75 -1.66
C ALA A 150 -10.80 -5.76 -0.12
N ARG A 151 -9.72 -6.22 0.53
CA ARG A 151 -9.61 -6.21 1.99
C ARG A 151 -9.55 -4.80 2.57
N LEU A 152 -8.80 -3.89 1.95
CA LEU A 152 -8.75 -2.48 2.34
C LEU A 152 -10.13 -1.83 2.24
N PHE A 153 -10.84 -2.07 1.14
CA PHE A 153 -12.22 -1.60 0.94
C PHE A 153 -13.17 -2.16 2.02
N MET A 154 -13.14 -3.47 2.25
CA MET A 154 -13.99 -4.13 3.25
C MET A 154 -13.72 -3.64 4.68
N ALA A 155 -12.47 -3.26 4.98
CA ALA A 155 -12.09 -2.64 6.25
C ALA A 155 -12.45 -1.15 6.33
N GLY A 156 -12.85 -0.51 5.23
CA GLY A 156 -13.13 0.93 5.17
C GLY A 156 -11.87 1.79 5.29
N LEU A 157 -10.72 1.26 4.88
CA LEU A 157 -9.40 1.87 5.05
C LEU A 157 -8.87 2.50 3.76
N ALA A 158 -7.92 3.42 3.93
CA ALA A 158 -7.02 3.95 2.92
C ALA A 158 -7.70 4.67 1.73
N GLY A 159 -8.99 4.99 1.88
CA GLY A 159 -9.78 5.68 0.87
C GLY A 159 -9.98 4.88 -0.43
N ILE A 160 -9.87 3.54 -0.38
CA ILE A 160 -10.10 2.67 -1.54
C ILE A 160 -11.59 2.68 -1.89
N PRO A 161 -11.98 3.07 -3.12
CA PRO A 161 -13.38 3.15 -3.50
C PRO A 161 -13.89 1.86 -4.17
N ILE A 162 -15.19 1.57 -4.05
CA ILE A 162 -15.82 0.34 -4.58
C ILE A 162 -15.83 0.28 -6.12
N ASP A 163 -15.80 1.43 -6.79
CA ASP A 163 -15.87 1.51 -8.25
C ASP A 163 -14.64 0.92 -8.94
N TRP A 164 -13.50 0.84 -8.25
CA TRP A 164 -12.30 0.15 -8.75
C TRP A 164 -12.53 -1.36 -8.90
N GLY A 165 -13.17 -2.00 -7.92
CA GLY A 165 -13.55 -3.41 -8.03
C GLY A 165 -14.52 -3.67 -9.19
N TYR A 166 -15.51 -2.80 -9.39
CA TYR A 166 -16.41 -2.91 -10.55
C TYR A 166 -15.68 -2.77 -11.89
N LYS A 167 -14.66 -1.91 -11.96
CA LYS A 167 -13.83 -1.75 -13.15
C LYS A 167 -13.06 -3.04 -13.47
N VAL A 168 -12.52 -3.72 -12.47
CA VAL A 168 -11.84 -5.03 -12.68
C VAL A 168 -12.80 -6.05 -13.29
N ILE A 169 -14.05 -6.12 -12.80
CA ILE A 169 -15.08 -7.03 -13.34
C ILE A 169 -15.46 -6.63 -14.77
N GLU A 170 -15.69 -5.34 -15.04
CA GLU A 170 -16.00 -4.84 -16.37
C GLU A 170 -14.90 -5.19 -17.38
N GLU A 171 -13.64 -4.99 -16.99
CA GLU A 171 -12.48 -5.31 -17.82
C GLU A 171 -12.37 -6.81 -18.10
N ALA A 172 -12.63 -7.68 -17.11
CA ALA A 172 -12.62 -9.13 -17.27
C ALA A 172 -13.70 -9.64 -18.23
N LEU A 173 -14.86 -8.96 -18.28
CA LEU A 173 -15.96 -9.25 -19.21
C LEU A 173 -15.75 -8.60 -20.59
N GLY A 174 -14.72 -7.77 -20.74
CA GLY A 174 -14.41 -7.03 -21.96
C GLY A 174 -13.85 -7.91 -23.09
N LYS A 175 -13.96 -7.40 -24.32
CA LYS A 175 -13.44 -8.09 -25.53
C LYS A 175 -11.92 -8.15 -25.59
N ASP A 176 -11.25 -7.15 -25.00
CA ASP A 176 -9.80 -7.07 -24.96
C ASP A 176 -9.25 -7.66 -23.66
N SER A 177 -9.98 -8.54 -22.98
CA SER A 177 -9.58 -9.06 -21.69
C SER A 177 -8.33 -9.94 -21.77
N LEU A 178 -7.44 -9.78 -20.79
CA LEU A 178 -6.32 -10.67 -20.53
C LEU A 178 -6.76 -11.68 -19.46
N LEU A 179 -7.52 -12.68 -19.90
CA LEU A 179 -8.31 -13.55 -19.03
C LEU A 179 -7.51 -14.24 -17.92
N ASP A 180 -6.25 -14.60 -18.19
CA ASP A 180 -5.36 -15.26 -17.23
C ASP A 180 -4.86 -14.33 -16.11
N PHE A 181 -5.10 -13.02 -16.22
CA PHE A 181 -4.84 -12.01 -15.18
C PHE A 181 -6.15 -11.50 -14.56
N GLN A 182 -7.10 -11.13 -15.41
CA GLN A 182 -8.30 -10.40 -14.98
C GLN A 182 -9.35 -11.31 -14.37
N ILE A 183 -9.45 -12.60 -14.76
CA ILE A 183 -10.36 -13.53 -14.09
C ILE A 183 -9.93 -13.79 -12.64
N PRO A 184 -8.65 -14.13 -12.34
CA PRO A 184 -8.19 -14.26 -10.96
C PRO A 184 -8.41 -12.99 -10.13
N ALA A 185 -8.04 -11.82 -10.65
CA ALA A 185 -8.22 -10.55 -9.95
C ALA A 185 -9.71 -10.24 -9.67
N ALA A 186 -10.62 -10.54 -10.60
CA ALA A 186 -12.05 -10.34 -10.40
C ALA A 186 -12.71 -11.36 -9.46
N ALA A 187 -11.99 -12.42 -9.07
CA ALA A 187 -12.49 -13.46 -8.18
C ALA A 187 -12.20 -13.18 -6.69
N GLU A 188 -11.33 -12.22 -6.40
CA GLU A 188 -11.02 -11.72 -5.05
C GLU A 188 -12.07 -10.71 -4.56
#